data_AF-A0A968E091-F1
#
_entry.id   AF-A0A968E091-F1
#
_cell.length_a   1.000
_cell.length_b   1.000
_cell.length_c   1.000
_cell.angle_alpha   90.00
_cell.angle_beta   90.00
_cell.angle_gamma   90.00
#
_symmetry.space_group_name_H-M   'P 1'
#
loop_
_entity.id
_entity.type
_entity.pdbx_description
1 polymer ?
#
loop_
_entity_poly.entity_id
_entity_poly.type
_entity_poly.pdbx_seq_one_letter_code
_entity_poly.pdbx_strand_id
1 'polypeptide(L)'
;MDAVKHAVDVLKGSAKNANRGIFNQIALNVKGAFFQATGRRVGEMVGDDPEAAALKQSDQIALAVGEADGKFYTEVSLTAKSEEAAKAITQILEGIIAFASLPNEQQPKMAELAKKVKVTCELNNVYIYFGSDPESVVQFLKEQWQKNQQQKDSETTDFKP
;
A
#
# COMPACT_ATOMS: atom_id res chain seq x y z
N MET A 1 -36.27 0.44 -6.55
CA MET A 1 -35.91 -0.29 -7.78
C MET A 1 -34.84 0.44 -8.60
N ASP A 2 -34.81 1.79 -8.59
CA ASP A 2 -33.86 2.57 -9.41
C ASP A 2 -32.39 2.40 -9.03
N ALA A 3 -32.06 2.29 -7.72
CA ALA A 3 -30.67 2.08 -7.28
C ALA A 3 -30.07 0.75 -7.77
N VAL A 4 -30.86 -0.33 -7.75
CA VAL A 4 -30.43 -1.66 -8.22
C VAL A 4 -30.23 -1.65 -9.74
N LYS A 5 -31.16 -1.04 -10.49
CA LYS A 5 -31.03 -0.87 -11.94
C LYS A 5 -29.78 -0.07 -12.29
N HIS A 6 -29.55 1.04 -11.58
CA HIS A 6 -28.35 1.85 -11.78
C HIS A 6 -27.07 1.08 -11.49
N ALA A 7 -27.00 0.32 -10.39
CA ALA A 7 -25.85 -0.53 -10.09
C ALA A 7 -25.57 -1.55 -11.21
N VAL A 8 -26.62 -2.19 -11.74
CA VAL A 8 -26.49 -3.11 -12.89
C VAL A 8 -26.00 -2.39 -14.14
N ASP A 9 -26.47 -1.16 -14.40
CA ASP A 9 -26.00 -0.36 -15.54
C ASP A 9 -24.53 0.08 -15.39
N VAL A 10 -24.07 0.35 -14.17
CA VAL A 10 -22.66 0.64 -13.88
C VAL A 10 -21.79 -0.60 -14.16
N LEU A 11 -22.22 -1.78 -13.68
CA LEU A 11 -21.53 -3.06 -13.89
C LEU A 11 -21.49 -3.48 -15.37
N LYS A 12 -22.57 -3.24 -16.11
CA LYS A 12 -22.65 -3.47 -17.57
C LYS A 12 -21.89 -2.41 -18.39
N GLY A 13 -21.51 -1.30 -17.76
CA GLY A 13 -20.89 -0.16 -18.43
C GLY A 13 -21.81 0.66 -19.31
N SER A 14 -23.12 0.49 -19.19
CA SER A 14 -24.14 1.36 -19.81
C SER A 14 -24.33 2.69 -19.06
N ALA A 15 -23.82 2.82 -17.82
CA ALA A 15 -23.77 4.06 -17.03
C ALA A 15 -22.33 4.55 -16.76
N LYS A 16 -22.16 5.66 -16.02
CA LYS A 16 -20.81 6.11 -15.59
C LYS A 16 -20.21 5.09 -14.63
N ASN A 17 -19.03 4.57 -14.95
CA ASN A 17 -18.31 3.61 -14.12
C ASN A 17 -16.82 3.98 -14.02
N ALA A 18 -16.09 3.25 -13.18
CA ALA A 18 -14.67 3.49 -12.94
C ALA A 18 -13.76 3.16 -14.15
N ASN A 19 -14.30 2.47 -15.17
CA ASN A 19 -13.55 2.03 -16.35
C ASN A 19 -13.27 3.17 -17.37
N ARG A 20 -13.66 4.42 -17.08
CA ARG A 20 -13.45 5.57 -17.98
C ARG A 20 -12.02 6.14 -17.97
N GLY A 21 -11.02 5.32 -17.69
CA GLY A 21 -9.60 5.71 -17.72
C GLY A 21 -9.12 6.64 -16.59
N ILE A 22 -10.01 7.10 -15.71
CA ILE A 22 -9.67 7.92 -14.54
C ILE A 22 -8.95 7.15 -13.43
N PHE A 23 -8.95 5.83 -13.51
CA PHE A 23 -8.31 4.88 -12.59
C PHE A 23 -7.54 3.84 -13.41
N ASN A 24 -6.53 4.29 -14.15
CA ASN A 24 -5.73 3.45 -15.06
C ASN A 24 -4.39 2.99 -14.47
N GLN A 25 -4.20 3.21 -13.16
CA GLN A 25 -2.97 2.88 -12.47
C GLN A 25 -2.70 1.37 -12.49
N ILE A 26 -1.42 0.98 -12.61
CA ILE A 26 -1.03 -0.42 -12.80
C ILE A 26 -1.56 -1.33 -11.67
N ALA A 27 -1.51 -0.85 -10.43
CA ALA A 27 -2.02 -1.57 -9.26
C ALA A 27 -3.53 -1.90 -9.35
N LEU A 28 -4.31 -1.27 -10.23
CA LEU A 28 -5.73 -1.56 -10.41
C LEU A 28 -6.01 -2.64 -11.46
N ASN A 29 -5.01 -3.02 -12.26
CA ASN A 29 -5.13 -4.00 -13.35
C ASN A 29 -4.53 -5.37 -13.01
N VAL A 30 -4.10 -5.57 -11.78
CA VAL A 30 -3.50 -6.82 -11.29
C VAL A 30 -4.56 -7.91 -11.11
N LYS A 31 -4.19 -9.16 -11.38
CA LYS A 31 -5.07 -10.32 -11.20
C LYS A 31 -5.03 -10.82 -9.77
N GLY A 32 -6.13 -11.41 -9.30
CA GLY A 32 -6.16 -12.06 -7.98
C GLY A 32 -6.15 -11.08 -6.80
N ALA A 33 -6.37 -9.78 -7.04
CA ALA A 33 -6.58 -8.82 -5.96
C ALA A 33 -7.89 -9.13 -5.26
N PHE A 34 -7.83 -9.29 -3.93
CA PHE A 34 -9.00 -9.39 -3.07
C PHE A 34 -9.26 -8.08 -2.31
N PHE A 35 -8.31 -7.15 -2.34
CA PHE A 35 -8.47 -5.80 -1.81
C PHE A 35 -7.84 -4.79 -2.76
N GLN A 36 -8.57 -3.74 -3.09
CA GLN A 36 -8.07 -2.63 -3.91
C GLN A 36 -8.58 -1.29 -3.35
N ALA A 37 -7.72 -0.29 -3.35
CA ALA A 37 -8.06 1.07 -2.97
C ALA A 37 -7.39 2.06 -3.94
N THR A 38 -8.05 3.18 -4.22
CA THR A 38 -7.46 4.25 -5.04
C THR A 38 -7.96 5.61 -4.60
N GLY A 39 -7.09 6.60 -4.71
CA GLY A 39 -7.37 7.99 -4.40
C GLY A 39 -6.82 8.91 -5.49
N ARG A 40 -7.48 10.05 -5.66
CA ARG A 40 -7.07 11.14 -6.54
C ARG A 40 -7.04 12.44 -5.76
N ARG A 41 -6.24 13.41 -6.22
CA ARG A 41 -5.93 14.65 -5.49
C ARG A 41 -5.42 14.36 -4.08
N VAL A 42 -4.61 13.29 -3.93
CA VAL A 42 -4.15 12.80 -2.62
C VAL A 42 -3.36 13.86 -1.87
N GLY A 43 -2.55 14.65 -2.58
CA GLY A 43 -1.81 15.76 -1.98
C GLY A 43 -2.68 16.88 -1.42
N GLU A 44 -3.95 16.99 -1.80
CA GLU A 44 -4.90 17.94 -1.22
C GLU A 44 -5.60 17.36 0.02
N MET A 45 -5.64 16.04 0.16
CA MET A 45 -6.30 15.36 1.29
C MET A 45 -5.48 15.40 2.57
N VAL A 46 -4.16 15.56 2.46
CA VAL A 46 -3.24 15.52 3.60
C VAL A 46 -3.07 16.86 4.33
N GLY A 47 -3.75 17.92 3.86
CA GLY A 47 -3.74 19.24 4.51
C GLY A 47 -2.31 19.78 4.71
N ASP A 48 -2.06 20.36 5.89
CA ASP A 48 -0.77 20.98 6.23
C ASP A 48 0.22 20.03 6.89
N ASP A 49 -0.06 18.72 6.97
CA ASP A 49 0.81 17.74 7.64
C ASP A 49 2.25 17.76 7.07
N PRO A 50 3.26 18.16 7.86
CA PRO A 50 4.65 18.21 7.40
C PRO A 50 5.24 16.82 7.13
N GLU A 51 4.72 15.77 7.76
CA GLU A 51 5.18 14.39 7.58
C GLU A 51 4.67 13.78 6.26
N ALA A 52 3.59 14.34 5.70
CA ALA A 52 2.98 13.90 4.45
C ALA A 52 3.63 14.49 3.18
N ALA A 53 4.90 14.91 3.24
CA ALA A 53 5.57 15.61 2.13
C ALA A 53 5.54 14.84 0.79
N ALA A 54 5.72 13.52 0.83
CA ALA A 54 5.59 12.67 -0.36
C ALA A 54 4.17 12.68 -0.94
N LEU A 55 3.16 12.57 -0.07
CA LEU A 55 1.75 12.58 -0.47
C LEU A 55 1.33 13.96 -1.00
N LYS A 56 1.82 15.06 -0.41
CA LYS A 56 1.61 16.43 -0.94
C LYS A 56 2.09 16.59 -2.38
N GLN A 57 3.10 15.84 -2.77
CA GLN A 57 3.65 15.83 -4.14
C GLN A 57 3.01 14.77 -5.05
N SER A 58 1.90 14.16 -4.62
CA SER A 58 1.20 13.10 -5.35
C SER A 58 -0.19 13.55 -5.80
N ASP A 59 -0.55 13.26 -7.05
CA ASP A 59 -1.93 13.41 -7.53
C ASP A 59 -2.74 12.15 -7.20
N GLN A 60 -2.21 10.97 -7.48
CA GLN A 60 -2.97 9.72 -7.35
C GLN A 60 -2.19 8.65 -6.62
N ILE A 61 -2.94 7.77 -5.96
CA ILE A 61 -2.42 6.55 -5.38
C ILE A 61 -3.38 5.40 -5.67
N ALA A 62 -2.84 4.21 -5.85
CA ALA A 62 -3.59 2.98 -5.87
C ALA A 62 -2.82 1.91 -5.12
N LEU A 63 -3.57 1.06 -4.44
CA LEU A 63 -3.09 -0.08 -3.69
C LEU A 63 -3.90 -1.29 -4.12
N ALA A 64 -3.22 -2.41 -4.37
CA ALA A 64 -3.82 -3.71 -4.47
C ALA A 64 -3.11 -4.70 -3.56
N VAL A 65 -3.89 -5.58 -2.97
CA VAL A 65 -3.42 -6.73 -2.20
C VAL A 65 -4.13 -7.97 -2.75
N GLY A 66 -3.36 -9.00 -3.03
CA GLY A 66 -3.87 -10.16 -3.74
C GLY A 66 -3.01 -11.39 -3.63
N GLU A 67 -3.48 -12.44 -4.28
CA GLU A 67 -2.72 -13.65 -4.51
C GLU A 67 -2.82 -14.03 -5.98
N ALA A 68 -1.68 -14.26 -6.62
CA ALA A 68 -1.58 -14.70 -8.00
C ALA A 68 -0.39 -15.66 -8.14
N ASP A 69 -0.55 -16.70 -8.96
CA ASP A 69 0.50 -17.68 -9.25
C ASP A 69 1.14 -18.29 -7.99
N GLY A 70 0.32 -18.53 -6.95
CA GLY A 70 0.73 -19.08 -5.66
C GLY A 70 1.54 -18.13 -4.77
N LYS A 71 1.54 -16.82 -5.07
CA LYS A 71 2.25 -15.80 -4.30
C LYS A 71 1.30 -14.72 -3.81
N PHE A 72 1.46 -14.36 -2.54
CA PHE A 72 0.87 -13.15 -2.00
C PHE A 72 1.63 -11.94 -2.55
N TYR A 73 0.91 -10.88 -2.91
CA TYR A 73 1.49 -9.61 -3.30
C TYR A 73 0.77 -8.41 -2.71
N THR A 74 1.54 -7.33 -2.58
CA THR A 74 1.05 -5.97 -2.39
C THR A 74 1.67 -5.10 -3.47
N GLU A 75 0.84 -4.38 -4.21
CA GLU A 75 1.28 -3.43 -5.23
C GLU A 75 0.73 -2.05 -4.93
N VAL A 76 1.61 -1.06 -4.91
CA VAL A 76 1.25 0.35 -4.78
C VAL A 76 1.77 1.08 -5.99
N SER A 77 0.92 1.90 -6.60
CA SER A 77 1.32 2.85 -7.62
C SER A 77 0.97 4.25 -7.17
N LEU A 78 1.87 5.18 -7.40
CA LEU A 78 1.72 6.58 -7.03
C LEU A 78 2.08 7.44 -8.24
N THR A 79 1.20 8.36 -8.59
CA THR A 79 1.44 9.35 -9.64
C THR A 79 1.82 10.67 -8.99
N ALA A 80 3.08 11.08 -9.15
CA ALA A 80 3.60 12.33 -8.64
C ALA A 80 3.19 13.52 -9.53
N LYS A 81 3.24 14.73 -8.96
CA LYS A 81 2.95 16.00 -9.66
C LYS A 81 3.97 16.33 -10.76
N SER A 82 5.19 15.79 -10.66
CA SER A 82 6.24 15.92 -11.68
C SER A 82 7.20 14.72 -11.65
N GLU A 83 8.07 14.59 -12.66
CA GLU A 83 9.11 13.54 -12.67
C GLU A 83 10.15 13.75 -11.57
N GLU A 84 10.50 15.00 -11.26
CA GLU A 84 11.42 15.34 -10.18
C GLU A 84 10.84 14.93 -8.82
N ALA A 85 9.55 15.16 -8.61
CA ALA A 85 8.84 14.69 -7.43
C ALA A 85 8.83 13.16 -7.33
N ALA A 86 8.58 12.46 -8.45
CA ALA A 86 8.63 10.99 -8.47
C ALA A 86 10.01 10.44 -8.10
N LYS A 87 11.09 11.05 -8.62
CA LYS A 87 12.47 10.71 -8.25
C LYS A 87 12.75 10.94 -6.77
N ALA A 88 12.34 12.09 -6.23
CA ALA A 88 12.52 12.40 -4.81
C ALA A 88 11.75 11.41 -3.91
N ILE A 89 10.50 11.10 -4.25
CA ILE A 89 9.69 10.10 -3.52
C ILE A 89 10.36 8.73 -3.58
N THR A 90 10.88 8.32 -4.74
CA THR A 90 11.60 7.07 -4.91
C THR A 90 12.81 6.99 -3.98
N GLN A 91 13.64 8.04 -3.94
CA GLN A 91 14.80 8.10 -3.05
C GLN A 91 14.43 8.01 -1.57
N ILE A 92 13.32 8.65 -1.16
CA ILE A 92 12.79 8.55 0.21
C ILE A 92 12.42 7.09 0.51
N LEU A 93 11.67 6.43 -0.38
CA LEU A 93 11.26 5.04 -0.21
C LEU A 93 12.46 4.09 -0.18
N GLU A 94 13.45 4.28 -1.05
CA GLU A 94 14.69 3.53 -1.05
C GLU A 94 15.46 3.70 0.28
N GLY A 95 15.50 4.92 0.83
CA GLY A 95 16.08 5.19 2.15
C GLY A 95 15.35 4.45 3.27
N ILE A 96 14.02 4.46 3.27
CA ILE A 96 13.18 3.72 4.24
C ILE A 96 13.45 2.21 4.14
N ILE A 97 13.51 1.67 2.92
CA ILE A 97 13.78 0.24 2.68
C ILE A 97 15.19 -0.12 3.13
N ALA A 98 16.19 0.72 2.83
CA ALA A 98 17.57 0.50 3.25
C ALA A 98 17.67 0.46 4.77
N PHE A 99 17.03 1.41 5.47
CA PHE A 99 16.97 1.45 6.92
C PHE A 99 16.26 0.21 7.50
N ALA A 100 15.09 -0.14 6.97
CA ALA A 100 14.32 -1.31 7.41
C ALA A 100 15.04 -2.64 7.13
N SER A 101 15.95 -2.68 6.14
CA SER A 101 16.75 -3.85 5.78
C SER A 101 17.97 -4.07 6.69
N LEU A 102 18.28 -3.12 7.58
CA LEU A 102 19.37 -3.26 8.53
C LEU A 102 19.04 -4.38 9.54
N PRO A 103 19.99 -5.30 9.81
CA PRO A 103 19.80 -6.32 10.83
C PRO A 103 19.50 -5.69 12.19
N ASN A 104 18.42 -6.12 12.82
CA ASN A 104 18.05 -5.74 14.17
C ASN A 104 17.76 -7.04 14.94
N GLU A 105 18.47 -7.26 16.06
CA GLU A 105 18.31 -8.45 16.90
C GLU A 105 16.87 -8.63 17.40
N GLN A 106 16.12 -7.54 17.54
CA GLN A 106 14.73 -7.56 18.00
C GLN A 106 13.73 -7.93 16.89
N GLN A 107 14.07 -7.70 15.62
CA GLN A 107 13.16 -7.85 14.48
C GLN A 107 13.84 -8.38 13.20
N PRO A 108 14.52 -9.55 13.24
CA PRO A 108 15.25 -10.09 12.09
C PRO A 108 14.34 -10.34 10.86
N LYS A 109 13.08 -10.74 11.09
CA LYS A 109 12.08 -10.94 10.04
C LYS A 109 11.72 -9.67 9.28
N MET A 110 11.83 -8.48 9.91
CA MET A 110 11.55 -7.22 9.23
C MET A 110 12.61 -6.89 8.18
N ALA A 111 13.88 -7.13 8.51
CA ALA A 111 14.98 -6.96 7.56
C ALA A 111 14.85 -7.89 6.35
N GLU A 112 14.36 -9.11 6.54
CA GLU A 112 14.09 -10.06 5.45
C GLU A 112 12.92 -9.62 4.56
N LEU A 113 11.84 -9.12 5.16
CA LEU A 113 10.67 -8.64 4.41
C LEU A 113 10.97 -7.34 3.65
N ALA A 114 11.72 -6.41 4.23
CA ALA A 114 12.13 -5.17 3.58
C ALA A 114 12.93 -5.43 2.28
N LYS A 115 13.81 -6.43 2.29
CA LYS A 115 14.58 -6.85 1.10
C LYS A 115 13.72 -7.40 -0.05
N LYS A 116 12.47 -7.79 0.23
CA LYS A 116 11.52 -8.25 -0.81
C LYS A 116 10.73 -7.10 -1.43
N VAL A 117 10.84 -5.88 -0.89
CA VAL A 117 10.20 -4.69 -1.46
C VAL A 117 11.04 -4.18 -2.63
N LYS A 118 10.40 -3.93 -3.75
CA LYS A 118 10.99 -3.29 -4.93
C LYS A 118 10.31 -1.95 -5.15
N VAL A 119 11.12 -0.94 -5.47
CA VAL A 119 10.62 0.37 -5.88
C VAL A 119 11.17 0.66 -7.27
N THR A 120 10.31 1.11 -8.17
CA THR A 120 10.72 1.58 -9.50
C THR A 120 10.06 2.92 -9.79
N CYS A 121 10.70 3.71 -10.65
CA CYS A 121 10.21 5.01 -11.08
C CYS A 121 10.21 5.06 -12.60
N GLU A 122 9.08 5.38 -13.21
CA GLU A 122 8.96 5.61 -14.66
C GLU A 122 8.19 6.90 -14.90
N LEU A 123 8.85 7.87 -15.55
CA LEU A 123 8.34 9.24 -15.71
C LEU A 123 7.95 9.83 -14.35
N ASN A 124 6.67 10.18 -14.16
CA ASN A 124 6.13 10.69 -12.91
C ASN A 124 5.42 9.62 -12.06
N ASN A 125 5.59 8.33 -12.36
CA ASN A 125 4.97 7.25 -11.59
C ASN A 125 6.01 6.50 -10.77
N VAL A 126 5.65 6.21 -9.52
CA VAL A 126 6.42 5.39 -8.59
C VAL A 126 5.64 4.11 -8.34
N TYR A 127 6.29 2.97 -8.48
CA TYR A 127 5.71 1.66 -8.25
C TYR A 127 6.43 0.98 -7.10
N ILE A 128 5.66 0.41 -6.18
CA ILE A 128 6.15 -0.35 -5.05
C ILE A 128 5.53 -1.72 -5.13
N TYR A 129 6.36 -2.74 -5.15
CA TYR A 129 5.92 -4.13 -5.18
C TYR A 129 6.54 -4.90 -4.02
N PHE A 130 5.69 -5.63 -3.30
CA PHE A 130 6.10 -6.65 -2.35
C PHE A 130 5.48 -7.97 -2.76
N GLY A 131 6.28 -9.05 -2.73
CA GLY A 131 5.80 -10.40 -2.98
C GLY A 131 6.44 -11.40 -2.04
N SER A 132 5.64 -12.37 -1.56
CA SER A 132 6.11 -13.42 -0.68
C SER A 132 5.19 -14.65 -0.74
N ASP A 133 5.65 -15.78 -0.21
CA ASP A 133 4.81 -16.95 0.00
C ASP A 133 3.69 -16.59 1.01
N PRO A 134 2.42 -16.96 0.74
CA PRO A 134 1.29 -16.63 1.60
C PRO A 134 1.46 -17.10 3.05
N GLU A 135 2.00 -18.30 3.27
CA GLU A 135 2.21 -18.84 4.61
C GLU A 135 3.16 -17.97 5.44
N SER A 136 4.21 -17.45 4.81
CA SER A 136 5.19 -16.58 5.48
C SER A 136 4.54 -15.28 5.96
N VAL A 137 3.65 -14.70 5.13
CA VAL A 137 2.92 -13.46 5.47
C VAL A 137 1.94 -13.71 6.62
N VAL A 138 1.15 -14.78 6.53
CA VAL A 138 0.19 -15.15 7.59
C VAL A 138 0.90 -15.43 8.90
N GLN A 139 2.01 -16.16 8.87
CA GLN A 139 2.80 -16.45 10.07
C GLN A 139 3.37 -15.17 10.69
N PHE A 140 3.92 -14.28 9.88
CA PHE A 140 4.43 -12.99 10.34
C PHE A 140 3.34 -12.14 11.01
N LEU A 141 2.18 -12.01 10.36
CA LEU A 141 1.06 -11.22 10.90
C LEU A 141 0.53 -11.80 12.22
N LYS A 142 0.43 -13.13 12.34
CA LYS A 142 0.05 -13.80 13.59
C LYS A 142 1.01 -13.48 14.73
N GLU A 143 2.32 -13.56 14.47
CA GLU A 143 3.34 -13.25 15.47
C GLU A 143 3.28 -11.78 15.92
N GLN A 144 3.10 -10.83 15.00
CA GLN A 144 2.95 -9.41 15.35
C GLN A 144 1.68 -9.16 16.18
N TRP A 145 0.56 -9.79 15.80
CA TRP A 145 -0.68 -9.66 16.55
C TRP A 145 -0.55 -10.20 17.98
N GLN A 146 0.12 -11.35 18.16
CA GLN A 146 0.38 -11.92 19.49
C GLN A 146 1.29 -11.03 20.34
N LYS A 147 2.37 -10.48 19.76
CA LYS A 147 3.26 -9.54 20.47
C LYS A 147 2.52 -8.30 20.96
N ASN A 148 1.66 -7.73 20.11
CA ASN A 148 0.87 -6.55 20.46
C ASN A 148 -0.19 -6.84 21.54
N GLN A 149 -0.74 -8.06 21.60
CA GLN A 149 -1.65 -8.48 22.67
C GLN A 149 -0.90 -8.58 24.02
N GLN A 150 0.27 -9.22 24.02
CA GLN A 150 1.08 -9.39 25.23
C GLN A 150 1.57 -8.06 25.81
N GLN A 151 1.92 -7.08 24.97
CA GLN A 151 2.30 -5.74 25.43
C GLN A 151 1.14 -4.99 26.09
N LYS A 152 -0.08 -5.12 25.55
CA LYS A 152 -1.28 -4.49 26.14
C LYS A 152 -1.68 -5.11 27.48
N ASP A 153 -1.48 -6.42 27.64
CA ASP A 153 -1.79 -7.12 28.90
C ASP A 153 -0.77 -6.79 30.01
N SER A 154 0.50 -6.52 29.67
CA SER A 154 1.51 -6.10 30.65
C SER A 154 1.34 -4.65 31.14
N GLU A 155 0.82 -3.74 30.31
CA GLU A 155 0.56 -2.34 30.71
C GLU A 155 -0.68 -2.21 31.62
N THR A 156 -1.62 -3.17 31.59
CA THR A 156 -2.82 -3.14 32.44
C THR A 156 -2.61 -3.76 33.82
N THR A 157 -1.53 -4.52 34.05
CA THR A 157 -1.21 -5.10 35.36
C THR A 157 -0.43 -4.17 36.31
N ASP A 158 0.13 -3.06 35.81
CA ASP A 158 0.89 -2.09 36.63
C ASP A 158 0.03 -0.96 37.24
N PHE A 159 -1.28 -0.93 36.93
CA PHE A 159 -2.25 -0.09 37.64
C PHE A 159 -3.11 -0.95 38.58
N LYS A 160 -2.58 -1.26 39.76
CA LYS A 160 -3.37 -1.72 40.89
C LYS A 160 -3.31 -0.65 41.99
N PRO A 161 -4.46 -0.13 42.48
CA PRO A 161 -4.49 0.93 43.49
C PRO A 161 -3.92 0.48 44.85
#